data_AF-A0A7V9NAL1-F1
#
_entry.id   AF-A0A7V9NAL1-F1
#
_cell.length_a   1.000
_cell.length_b   1.000
_cell.length_c   1.000
_cell.angle_alpha   90.00
_cell.angle_beta   90.00
_cell.angle_gamma   90.00
#
_symmetry.space_group_name_H-M   'P 1'
#
loop_
_entity.id
_entity.type
_entity.pdbx_description
1 polymer ?
#
loop_
_entity_poly.entity_id
_entity_poly.type
_entity_poly.pdbx_seq_one_letter_code
_entity_poly.pdbx_strand_id
1 'polypeptide(L)'
;MNDEVRDPDRGKRRAGFLPDVLDSSVIAFPLMERMKKEPKRLHHIVIDLNLNFPGGREEARARVTEFIDQTEIIDQVEQDSVNRERSSDSGSQYVFATLDAKAIKAIVRMDRERARDLPAQRAIFHVWPDFEIQALT
;
A
#
# COMPACT_ATOMS: atom_id res chain seq x y z
N MET A 1 -13.88 42.81 35.18
CA MET A 1 -13.06 42.62 33.98
C MET A 1 -12.37 41.28 34.13
N ASN A 2 -12.96 40.22 33.60
CA ASN A 2 -12.33 38.91 33.47
C ASN A 2 -12.30 38.63 31.97
N ASP A 3 -11.11 38.73 31.38
CA ASP A 3 -10.88 38.34 30.01
C ASP A 3 -10.97 36.81 29.91
N GLU A 4 -12.09 36.33 29.40
CA GLU A 4 -12.25 34.95 28.96
C GLU A 4 -11.31 34.73 27.77
N VAL A 5 -10.26 33.93 28.00
CA VAL A 5 -9.37 33.43 26.95
C VAL A 5 -10.21 32.60 25.98
N ARG A 6 -10.55 33.18 24.83
CA ARG A 6 -11.15 32.48 23.70
C ARG A 6 -10.13 31.49 23.14
N ASP A 7 -10.32 30.22 23.46
CA ASP A 7 -9.66 29.10 22.79
C ASP A 7 -10.07 29.06 21.30
N PRO A 8 -9.15 29.33 20.35
CA PRO A 8 -9.45 29.37 18.93
C PRO A 8 -9.63 27.96 18.31
N ASP A 9 -9.36 26.87 19.04
CA ASP A 9 -9.29 25.52 18.45
C ASP A 9 -10.60 24.71 18.55
N ARG A 10 -11.68 25.34 19.02
CA ARG A 10 -13.02 24.70 19.18
C ARG A 10 -13.72 24.30 17.87
N GLY A 11 -13.06 24.48 16.73
CA GLY A 11 -13.61 24.28 15.39
C GLY A 11 -12.97 23.18 14.54
N LYS A 12 -11.89 22.52 15.00
CA LYS A 12 -11.35 21.36 14.26
C LYS A 12 -12.22 20.13 14.52
N ARG A 13 -13.35 20.07 13.80
CA ARG A 13 -14.08 18.82 13.58
C ARG A 13 -13.03 17.78 13.20
N ARG A 14 -12.80 16.82 14.10
CA ARG A 14 -11.99 15.63 13.84
C ARG A 14 -12.48 15.10 12.49
N ALA A 15 -11.63 15.18 11.47
CA ALA A 15 -11.93 14.59 10.18
C ALA A 15 -12.40 13.16 10.49
N GLY A 16 -13.66 12.87 10.19
CA GLY A 16 -14.23 11.55 10.41
C GLY A 16 -13.30 10.52 9.78
N PHE A 17 -13.27 9.32 10.37
CA PHE A 17 -12.49 8.20 9.87
C PHE A 17 -12.82 7.94 8.39
N LEU A 18 -11.98 8.45 7.48
CA LEU A 18 -12.10 8.25 6.04
C LEU A 18 -11.12 7.13 5.65
N PRO A 19 -11.61 6.01 5.09
CA PRO A 19 -10.74 4.93 4.61
C PRO A 19 -9.60 5.42 3.71
N ASP A 20 -9.84 6.46 2.89
CA ASP A 20 -8.85 7.06 2.00
C ASP A 20 -7.63 7.66 2.72
N VAL A 21 -7.82 8.21 3.94
CA VAL A 21 -6.71 8.80 4.73
C VAL A 21 -5.79 7.69 5.25
N LEU A 22 -6.35 6.52 5.54
CA LEU A 22 -5.57 5.38 5.96
C LEU A 22 -4.76 4.82 4.79
N ASP A 23 -5.36 4.63 3.62
CA ASP A 23 -4.67 4.14 2.43
C ASP A 23 -3.50 5.06 2.04
N SER A 24 -3.66 6.37 2.20
CA SER A 24 -2.61 7.35 1.91
C SER A 24 -1.36 7.24 2.80
N SER A 25 -1.44 6.60 3.96
CA SER A 25 -0.27 6.40 4.83
C SER A 25 0.62 5.23 4.39
N VAL A 26 0.09 4.32 3.55
CA VAL A 26 0.79 3.12 3.07
C VAL A 26 1.10 3.26 1.58
N ILE A 27 0.17 3.82 0.81
CA ILE A 27 0.35 4.09 -0.62
C ILE A 27 1.01 5.46 -0.79
N ALA A 28 2.21 5.47 -1.38
CA ALA A 28 2.96 6.70 -1.59
C ALA A 28 2.17 7.71 -2.43
N PHE A 29 2.28 9.01 -2.07
CA PHE A 29 1.56 10.10 -2.73
C PHE A 29 1.69 10.10 -4.27
N PRO A 30 2.89 9.89 -4.86
CA PRO A 30 3.03 9.83 -6.33
C PRO A 30 2.20 8.71 -6.98
N LEU A 31 2.13 7.54 -6.35
CA LEU A 31 1.31 6.42 -6.84
C LEU A 31 -0.17 6.73 -6.68
N MET A 32 -0.58 7.32 -5.55
CA MET A 32 -1.96 7.75 -5.33
C MET A 32 -2.43 8.75 -6.42
N GLU A 33 -1.60 9.72 -6.79
CA GLU A 33 -1.92 10.67 -7.86
C GLU A 33 -2.01 10.00 -9.24
N ARG A 34 -1.14 9.02 -9.53
CA ARG A 34 -1.23 8.20 -10.77
C ARG A 34 -2.53 7.40 -10.81
N MET A 35 -2.88 6.74 -9.70
CA MET A 35 -4.12 5.96 -9.57
C MET A 35 -5.38 6.83 -9.74
N LYS A 36 -5.39 8.07 -9.24
CA LYS A 36 -6.51 9.01 -9.44
C LYS A 36 -6.66 9.42 -10.90
N LYS A 37 -5.55 9.68 -11.59
CA LYS A 37 -5.55 10.09 -13.00
C LYS A 37 -5.92 8.93 -13.93
N GLU A 38 -5.43 7.73 -13.64
CA GLU A 38 -5.52 6.56 -14.50
C GLU A 38 -5.98 5.32 -13.72
N PRO A 39 -7.25 5.27 -13.26
CA PRO A 39 -7.70 4.25 -12.31
C PRO A 39 -7.74 2.83 -12.87
N LYS A 40 -7.92 2.68 -14.19
CA LYS A 40 -7.94 1.38 -14.89
C LYS A 40 -6.60 0.97 -15.48
N ARG A 41 -5.58 1.85 -15.43
CA ARG A 41 -4.26 1.53 -15.96
C ARG A 41 -3.55 0.61 -14.96
N LEU A 42 -2.82 -0.38 -15.47
CA LEU A 42 -1.91 -1.17 -14.66
C LEU A 42 -0.69 -0.31 -14.28
N HIS A 43 -0.35 -0.34 -13.00
CA HIS A 43 0.79 0.36 -12.44
C HIS A 43 1.83 -0.67 -12.01
N HIS A 44 3.06 -0.52 -12.47
CA HIS A 44 4.19 -1.23 -11.89
C HIS A 44 4.46 -0.63 -10.50
N ILE A 45 4.48 -1.49 -9.49
CA ILE A 45 4.61 -1.09 -8.10
C ILE A 45 5.66 -1.95 -7.39
N VAL A 46 6.19 -1.36 -6.33
CA VAL A 46 7.06 -2.01 -5.36
C VAL A 46 6.36 -1.98 -4.01
N ILE A 47 6.12 -3.16 -3.45
CA ILE A 47 5.54 -3.34 -2.12
C ILE A 47 6.69 -3.63 -1.17
N ASP A 48 6.89 -2.74 -0.21
CA ASP A 48 7.88 -2.88 0.86
C ASP A 48 7.28 -3.68 2.02
N LEU A 49 7.93 -4.79 2.39
CA LEU A 49 7.47 -5.71 3.42
C LEU A 49 7.81 -5.18 4.81
N ASN A 50 6.91 -5.37 5.76
CA ASN A 50 7.19 -5.06 7.15
C ASN A 50 8.21 -6.06 7.73
N LEU A 51 9.44 -5.61 7.97
CA LEU A 51 10.52 -6.44 8.51
C LEU A 51 10.27 -6.92 9.95
N ASN A 52 9.37 -6.25 10.69
CA ASN A 52 8.97 -6.65 12.04
C ASN A 52 7.73 -7.56 12.05
N PHE A 53 7.31 -8.05 10.89
CA PHE A 53 6.19 -8.98 10.78
C PHE A 53 6.48 -10.24 11.63
N PRO A 54 5.56 -10.70 12.52
CA PRO A 54 5.85 -11.78 13.47
C PRO A 54 6.33 -13.10 12.86
N GLY A 55 5.85 -13.42 11.65
CA GLY A 55 6.27 -14.60 10.89
C GLY A 55 7.58 -14.44 10.10
N GLY A 56 8.23 -13.29 10.23
CA GLY A 56 9.39 -12.92 9.45
C GLY A 56 9.06 -12.61 7.98
N ARG A 57 10.12 -12.26 7.24
CA ARG A 57 10.00 -11.75 5.87
C ARG A 57 9.34 -12.71 4.88
N GLU A 58 9.64 -14.00 4.98
CA GLU A 58 9.08 -15.00 4.05
C GLU A 58 7.57 -15.17 4.23
N GLU A 59 7.07 -15.19 5.48
CA GLU A 59 5.63 -15.23 5.73
C GLU A 59 4.94 -13.91 5.36
N ALA A 60 5.61 -12.76 5.55
CA ALA A 60 5.11 -11.47 5.08
C ALA A 60 4.95 -11.47 3.55
N ARG A 61 5.95 -11.97 2.81
CA ARG A 61 5.89 -12.12 1.36
C ARG A 61 4.76 -13.05 0.95
N ALA A 62 4.67 -14.24 1.56
CA ALA A 62 3.63 -15.21 1.25
C ALA A 62 2.23 -14.60 1.43
N ARG A 63 2.04 -13.81 2.49
CA ARG A 63 0.79 -13.09 2.75
C ARG A 63 0.47 -12.04 1.70
N VAL A 64 1.45 -11.24 1.29
CA VAL A 64 1.24 -10.25 0.22
C VAL A 64 0.91 -10.93 -1.10
N THR A 65 1.59 -12.03 -1.45
CA THR A 65 1.27 -12.83 -2.64
C THR A 65 -0.15 -13.39 -2.57
N GLU A 66 -0.57 -13.94 -1.42
CA GLU A 66 -1.93 -14.41 -1.19
C GLU A 66 -2.96 -13.30 -1.42
N PHE A 67 -2.71 -12.08 -0.92
CA PHE A 67 -3.59 -10.94 -1.18
C PHE A 67 -3.66 -10.57 -2.66
N ILE A 68 -2.54 -10.62 -3.38
CA ILE A 68 -2.52 -10.34 -4.82
C ILE A 68 -3.33 -11.39 -5.58
N ASP A 69 -3.14 -12.67 -5.27
CA ASP A 69 -3.87 -13.78 -5.90
C ASP A 69 -5.39 -13.72 -5.61
N GLN A 70 -5.79 -13.13 -4.48
CA GLN A 70 -7.20 -12.89 -4.13
C GLN A 70 -7.82 -11.67 -4.81
N THR A 71 -7.02 -10.80 -5.45
CA THR A 71 -7.56 -9.69 -6.23
C THR A 71 -7.89 -10.16 -7.65
N GLU A 72 -9.14 -9.93 -8.09
CA GLU A 72 -9.51 -10.07 -9.50
C GLU A 72 -8.76 -9.02 -10.31
N ILE A 73 -7.62 -9.40 -10.89
CA ILE A 73 -6.88 -8.57 -11.84
C ILE A 73 -7.65 -8.62 -13.15
N ILE A 74 -7.88 -7.46 -13.77
CA ILE A 74 -8.67 -7.34 -15.01
C ILE A 74 -7.99 -8.13 -16.14
N ASP A 75 -8.50 -9.36 -16.38
CA ASP A 75 -8.67 -10.14 -17.63
C ASP A 75 -7.65 -10.08 -18.79
N GLN A 76 -6.45 -9.51 -18.64
CA GLN A 76 -5.43 -9.51 -19.72
C GLN A 76 -4.01 -9.90 -19.30
N VAL A 77 -3.75 -10.17 -18.01
CA VAL A 77 -2.39 -10.46 -17.52
C VAL A 77 -2.38 -11.67 -16.58
N GLU A 78 -3.03 -12.76 -16.98
CA GLU A 78 -3.13 -13.99 -16.18
C GLU A 78 -1.80 -14.71 -15.94
N GLN A 79 -0.64 -14.21 -16.40
CA GLN A 79 0.63 -14.93 -16.23
C GLN A 79 1.71 -14.27 -15.35
N ASP A 80 1.69 -12.96 -15.08
CA ASP A 80 2.85 -12.30 -14.42
C ASP A 80 2.51 -11.10 -13.50
N SER A 81 1.39 -11.20 -12.77
CA SER A 81 0.96 -10.12 -11.85
C SER A 81 1.94 -9.85 -10.70
N VAL A 82 2.71 -10.86 -10.31
CA VAL A 82 3.90 -10.74 -9.46
C VAL A 82 5.10 -11.08 -10.33
N ASN A 83 6.06 -10.16 -10.43
CA ASN A 83 7.34 -10.49 -11.07
C ASN A 83 8.12 -11.40 -10.11
N ARG A 84 7.88 -12.70 -10.22
CA ARG A 84 8.45 -13.71 -9.33
C ARG A 84 9.96 -13.74 -9.41
N GLU A 85 10.57 -13.47 -10.57
CA GLU A 85 12.04 -13.44 -10.72
C GLU A 85 12.67 -12.30 -9.91
N ARG A 86 12.11 -11.08 -9.97
CA ARG A 86 12.57 -9.95 -9.13
C ARG A 86 12.21 -10.10 -7.66
N SER A 87 11.16 -10.86 -7.37
CA SER A 87 10.64 -11.05 -6.00
C SER A 87 11.17 -12.30 -5.30
N SER A 88 11.78 -13.24 -6.03
CA SER A 88 12.33 -14.53 -5.56
C SER A 88 13.80 -14.46 -5.17
N ASP A 89 14.47 -13.33 -5.41
CA ASP A 89 15.79 -13.10 -4.86
C ASP A 89 15.68 -13.17 -3.33
N SER A 90 16.25 -14.26 -2.77
CA SER A 90 15.98 -14.81 -1.45
C SER A 90 16.62 -13.93 -0.37
N GLY A 91 16.08 -12.74 -0.22
CA GLY A 91 16.75 -11.62 0.45
C GLY A 91 16.01 -10.30 0.30
N SER A 92 15.23 -10.12 -0.76
CA SER A 92 14.58 -8.84 -1.04
C SER A 92 13.51 -8.52 0.00
N GLN A 93 13.52 -7.30 0.55
CA GLN A 93 12.40 -6.78 1.35
C GLN A 93 11.21 -6.33 0.47
N TYR A 94 11.35 -6.45 -0.84
CA TYR A 94 10.43 -5.91 -1.82
C TYR A 94 9.71 -7.01 -2.60
N VAL A 95 8.43 -6.77 -2.87
CA VAL A 95 7.61 -7.54 -3.82
C VAL A 95 7.26 -6.64 -4.99
N PHE A 96 7.56 -7.09 -6.21
CA PHE A 96 7.26 -6.35 -7.44
C PHE A 96 5.97 -6.89 -8.05
N ALA A 97 5.04 -5.99 -8.34
CA ALA A 97 3.75 -6.35 -8.89
C ALA A 97 3.27 -5.34 -9.94
N THR A 98 2.35 -5.78 -10.80
CA THR A 98 1.69 -4.94 -11.80
C THR A 98 0.19 -4.99 -11.58
N LEU A 99 -0.39 -3.95 -10.99
CA LEU A 99 -1.77 -3.93 -10.50
C LEU A 99 -2.49 -2.63 -10.88
N ASP A 100 -3.81 -2.69 -11.07
CA ASP A 100 -4.62 -1.49 -11.23
C ASP A 100 -4.93 -0.80 -9.88
N ALA A 101 -5.56 0.37 -9.92
CA ALA A 101 -5.84 1.12 -8.71
C ALA A 101 -6.82 0.38 -7.75
N LYS A 102 -7.72 -0.44 -8.28
CA LYS A 102 -8.70 -1.20 -7.48
C LYS A 102 -7.99 -2.32 -6.71
N ALA A 103 -7.13 -3.07 -7.37
CA ALA A 103 -6.34 -4.14 -6.78
C ALA A 103 -5.36 -3.61 -5.72
N ILE A 104 -4.65 -2.51 -6.00
CA ILE A 104 -3.73 -1.89 -5.03
C ILE A 104 -4.45 -1.49 -3.73
N LYS A 105 -5.63 -0.86 -3.84
CA LYS A 105 -6.44 -0.52 -2.66
C LYS A 105 -6.95 -1.76 -1.95
N ALA A 106 -7.35 -2.79 -2.70
CA ALA A 106 -7.84 -4.04 -2.13
C ALA A 106 -6.77 -4.75 -1.28
N ILE A 107 -5.54 -4.88 -1.78
CA ILE A 107 -4.46 -5.54 -1.01
C ILE A 107 -4.14 -4.79 0.29
N VAL A 108 -4.09 -3.45 0.26
CA VAL A 108 -3.84 -2.62 1.45
C VAL A 108 -4.98 -2.75 2.46
N ARG A 109 -6.23 -2.77 1.97
CA ARG A 109 -7.41 -2.98 2.82
C ARG A 109 -7.39 -4.37 3.46
N MET A 110 -7.11 -5.43 2.71
CA MET A 110 -7.05 -6.80 3.22
C MET A 110 -5.96 -6.96 4.28
N ASP A 111 -4.76 -6.41 4.05
CA ASP A 111 -3.68 -6.43 5.05
C ASP A 111 -4.07 -5.73 6.35
N ARG A 112 -4.73 -4.58 6.25
CA ARG A 112 -5.27 -3.86 7.42
C ARG A 112 -6.37 -4.61 8.14
N GLU A 113 -7.29 -5.21 7.41
CA GLU A 113 -8.38 -6.01 7.99
C GLU A 113 -7.83 -7.25 8.70
N ARG A 114 -6.82 -7.90 8.13
CA ARG A 114 -6.13 -9.05 8.74
C ARG A 114 -5.39 -8.67 10.01
N ALA A 115 -4.80 -7.47 10.04
CA ALA A 115 -4.06 -6.93 11.18
C ALA A 115 -4.88 -5.94 12.03
N ARG A 116 -6.22 -6.04 12.01
CA ARG A 116 -7.14 -5.07 12.65
C ARG A 116 -6.83 -4.87 14.13
N ASP A 117 -6.62 -5.96 14.85
CA ASP A 117 -6.43 -5.94 16.31
C ASP A 117 -4.97 -5.68 16.70
N LEU A 118 -4.02 -5.99 15.81
CA LEU A 118 -2.59 -5.91 16.07
C LEU A 118 -1.85 -5.35 14.84
N PRO A 119 -1.61 -4.03 14.77
CA PRO A 119 -0.97 -3.40 13.62
C PRO A 119 0.43 -3.95 13.27
N ALA A 120 1.14 -4.52 14.24
CA ALA A 120 2.41 -5.21 14.00
C ALA A 120 2.28 -6.44 13.07
N GLN A 121 1.06 -6.97 12.90
CA GLN A 121 0.76 -8.09 12.00
C GLN A 121 0.49 -7.66 10.55
N ARG A 122 0.67 -6.37 10.20
CA ARG A 122 0.67 -5.94 8.81
C ARG A 122 1.88 -6.48 8.10
N ALA A 123 1.66 -7.12 6.95
CA ALA A 123 2.73 -7.59 6.08
C ALA A 123 3.25 -6.47 5.17
N ILE A 124 2.41 -5.47 4.86
CA ILE A 124 2.77 -4.33 4.02
C ILE A 124 3.23 -3.17 4.89
N PHE A 125 4.43 -2.65 4.62
CA PHE A 125 4.91 -1.41 5.20
C PHE A 125 4.55 -0.21 4.32
N HIS A 126 4.92 -0.25 3.04
CA HIS A 126 4.62 0.80 2.05
C HIS A 126 4.40 0.24 0.65
N VAL A 127 3.71 0.99 -0.20
CA VAL A 127 3.52 0.71 -1.62
C VAL A 127 3.95 1.93 -2.44
N TRP A 128 4.91 1.72 -3.32
CA TRP A 128 5.54 2.74 -4.16
C TRP A 128 5.30 2.42 -5.63
N PRO A 129 5.29 3.42 -6.52
CA PRO A 129 5.40 3.10 -7.94
C PRO A 129 6.83 2.62 -8.24
N ASP A 130 6.97 1.66 -9.15
CA ASP A 130 8.28 1.30 -9.70
C ASP A 130 8.72 2.46 -10.61
N PHE A 131 9.75 3.19 -10.19
CA PHE A 131 10.28 4.31 -10.95
C PHE A 131 11.45 3.83 -11.81
N GLU A 132 11.42 4.17 -13.10
CA GLU A 132 12.64 4.13 -13.90
C GLU A 132 13.56 5.27 -13.43
N ILE A 133 14.67 4.92 -12.79
CA ILE A 133 15.71 5.89 -12.43
C ILE A 133 16.49 6.23 -13.69
N GLN A 134 16.33 7.46 -14.19
CA GLN A 134 17.19 8.00 -15.23
C GLN A 134 18.33 8.78 -14.59
N ALA A 135 19.57 8.56 -15.06
CA ALA A 135 20.70 9.37 -14.64
C ALA A 135 20.46 10.83 -15.07
N LEU A 136 20.72 11.76 -14.16
CA LEU A 136 20.82 13.18 -14.50
C LEU A 136 22.07 13.35 -15.37
N THR A 137 21.87 13.52 -16.67
CA THR A 137 22.89 13.92 -17.64
C THR A 137 22.96 15.43 -17.77
#